data_AF-A0A2V1CWM6-F1
#
_entry.id   AF-A0A2V1CWM6-F1
#
_cell.length_a   1.000
_cell.length_b   1.000
_cell.length_c   1.000
_cell.angle_alpha   90.00
_cell.angle_beta   90.00
_cell.angle_gamma   90.00
#
_symmetry.space_group_name_H-M   'P 1'
#
loop_
_entity.id
_entity.type
_entity.pdbx_description
1 polymer ?
#
loop_
_entity_poly.entity_id
_entity_poly.type
_entity_poly.pdbx_seq_one_letter_code
_entity_poly.pdbx_strand_id
1 'polypeptide(L)'
;DQKQVWYTIALHTTAGIVHRMGELPALMRRALTVEFSLGNWAEVEGIENVVELKSQLEEKVPREEIEKVLGDAITQQAVKKPEKAPRATWPGALLRAHLEDPNWKGVNKGFS
;
A
#
# COMPACT_ATOMS: atom_id res chain seq x y z
N ASP A 1 9.37 -12.67 -18.17
CA ASP A 1 8.00 -12.86 -18.68
C ASP A 1 7.21 -11.56 -18.53
N GLN A 2 6.78 -10.94 -19.64
CA GLN A 2 6.07 -9.66 -19.66
C GLN A 2 4.64 -9.75 -19.10
N LYS A 3 4.00 -10.92 -19.24
CA LYS A 3 2.62 -11.14 -18.78
C LYS A 3 2.53 -11.09 -17.26
N GLN A 4 3.51 -11.69 -16.58
CA GLN A 4 3.61 -11.65 -15.11
C GLN A 4 3.76 -10.22 -14.59
N VAL A 5 4.63 -9.41 -15.22
CA VAL A 5 4.81 -8.00 -14.85
C VAL A 5 3.50 -7.21 -15.01
N TRP A 6 2.79 -7.43 -16.11
CA TRP A 6 1.50 -6.77 -16.35
C TRP A 6 0.46 -7.16 -15.29
N TYR A 7 0.33 -8.45 -14.96
CA TYR A 7 -0.56 -8.90 -13.88
C TYR A 7 -0.19 -8.33 -12.53
N THR A 8 1.10 -8.26 -12.21
CA THR A 8 1.58 -7.67 -10.95
C THR A 8 1.11 -6.23 -10.83
N ILE A 9 1.36 -5.39 -11.84
CA ILE A 9 0.95 -3.98 -11.82
C ILE A 9 -0.58 -3.84 -11.82
N ALA A 10 -1.29 -4.61 -12.63
CA ALA A 10 -2.75 -4.48 -12.74
C ALA A 10 -3.47 -4.93 -11.46
N LEU A 11 -2.93 -5.92 -10.73
CA LEU A 11 -3.63 -6.59 -9.64
C LEU A 11 -3.02 -6.34 -8.25
N HIS A 12 -1.99 -5.51 -8.12
CA HIS A 12 -1.28 -5.31 -6.84
C HIS A 12 -2.18 -4.82 -5.68
N THR A 13 -3.30 -4.15 -5.97
CA THR A 13 -4.29 -3.71 -4.97
C THR A 13 -5.51 -4.63 -4.86
N THR A 14 -5.59 -5.69 -5.67
CA THR A 14 -6.73 -6.61 -5.70
C THR A 14 -6.52 -7.76 -4.71
N ALA A 15 -7.52 -8.03 -3.86
CA ALA A 15 -7.54 -9.20 -3.00
C ALA A 15 -8.09 -10.43 -3.74
N GLY A 16 -7.75 -11.63 -3.27
CA GLY A 16 -8.41 -12.87 -3.69
C GLY A 16 -7.84 -13.52 -4.94
N ILE A 17 -7.88 -12.91 -6.13
CA ILE A 17 -7.54 -13.63 -7.38
C ILE A 17 -6.04 -13.73 -7.68
N VAL A 18 -5.23 -12.87 -7.06
CA VAL A 18 -3.83 -12.64 -7.47
C VAL A 18 -2.95 -13.91 -7.41
N HIS A 19 -3.22 -14.83 -6.47
CA HIS A 19 -2.48 -16.10 -6.33
C HIS A 19 -2.68 -17.05 -7.53
N ARG A 20 -3.78 -16.87 -8.29
CA ARG A 20 -4.07 -17.66 -9.49
C ARG A 20 -3.39 -17.10 -10.74
N MET A 21 -2.82 -15.90 -10.67
CA MET A 21 -2.28 -15.17 -11.81
C MET A 21 -0.77 -15.38 -11.98
N GLY A 22 -0.14 -16.04 -11.00
CA GLY A 22 1.27 -16.42 -11.01
C GLY A 22 1.98 -16.03 -9.71
N GLU A 23 3.21 -16.50 -9.58
CA GLU A 23 4.03 -16.30 -8.39
C GLU A 23 4.38 -14.83 -8.15
N LEU A 24 4.79 -14.10 -9.20
CA LEU A 24 5.22 -12.71 -9.07
C LEU A 24 4.07 -11.78 -8.59
N PRO A 25 2.86 -11.81 -9.17
CA PRO A 25 1.72 -11.07 -8.64
C PRO A 25 1.37 -11.44 -7.18
N ALA A 26 1.48 -12.73 -6.83
CA ALA A 26 1.19 -13.21 -5.48
C ALA A 26 2.19 -12.68 -4.44
N LEU A 27 3.49 -12.75 -4.76
CA LEU A 27 4.56 -12.24 -3.91
C LEU A 27 4.46 -10.72 -3.74
N MET A 28 4.18 -9.98 -4.80
CA MET A 28 3.99 -8.52 -4.72
C MET A 28 2.82 -8.16 -3.80
N ARG A 29 1.67 -8.83 -3.93
CA ARG A 29 0.51 -8.55 -3.06
C ARG A 29 0.84 -8.82 -1.59
N ARG A 30 1.60 -9.89 -1.31
CA ARG A 30 2.06 -10.23 0.04
C ARG A 30 3.03 -9.17 0.57
N ALA A 31 4.01 -8.75 -0.24
CA ALA A 31 4.95 -7.69 0.12
C ALA A 31 4.22 -6.39 0.48
N LEU A 32 3.21 -5.98 -0.30
CA LEU A 32 2.40 -4.79 0.00
C LEU A 32 1.59 -4.94 1.29
N THR A 33 1.08 -6.14 1.59
CA THR A 33 0.42 -6.38 2.89
C THR A 33 1.40 -6.19 4.04
N VAL A 34 2.62 -6.73 3.92
CA VAL A 34 3.64 -6.60 4.98
C VAL A 34 4.06 -5.14 5.12
N GLU A 35 4.40 -4.48 4.01
CA GLU A 35 4.91 -3.11 3.97
C GLU A 35 3.95 -2.09 4.58
N PHE A 36 2.67 -2.19 4.25
CA PHE A 36 1.65 -1.20 4.65
C PHE A 36 0.67 -1.71 5.70
N SER A 37 0.89 -2.90 6.29
CA SER A 37 0.19 -3.28 7.52
C SER A 37 0.60 -2.31 8.62
N LEU A 38 -0.37 -1.54 9.14
CA LEU A 38 -0.19 -0.54 10.18
C LEU A 38 0.60 -1.07 11.39
N GLY A 39 1.92 -0.88 11.38
CA GLY A 39 2.78 -1.03 12.54
C GLY A 39 3.08 -2.45 13.02
N ASN A 40 2.55 -3.51 12.40
CA ASN A 40 2.73 -4.88 12.88
C ASN A 40 3.66 -5.71 11.99
N TRP A 41 4.89 -5.21 11.79
CA TRP A 41 6.06 -6.03 11.42
C TRP A 41 6.46 -6.98 12.58
N ALA A 42 5.47 -7.56 13.28
CA ALA A 42 5.67 -8.42 14.43
C ALA A 42 5.83 -9.87 13.99
N GLU A 43 4.89 -10.38 13.18
CA GLU A 43 4.90 -11.76 12.71
C GLU A 43 4.38 -11.83 11.27
N VAL A 44 5.21 -12.37 10.39
CA VAL A 44 4.84 -12.66 9.00
C VAL A 44 5.20 -14.12 8.78
N GLU A 45 4.21 -14.94 8.45
CA GLU A 45 4.41 -16.36 8.13
C GLU A 45 5.58 -16.51 7.15
N GLY A 46 6.46 -17.50 7.36
CA GLY A 46 7.60 -17.76 6.47
C GLY A 46 8.74 -16.72 6.51
N ILE A 47 8.71 -15.75 7.42
CA ILE A 47 9.84 -14.85 7.71
C ILE A 47 10.22 -15.04 9.18
N GLU A 48 11.43 -15.54 9.42
CA GLU A 48 11.92 -15.89 10.76
C GLU A 48 12.10 -14.66 11.66
N ASN A 49 12.73 -13.60 11.13
CA ASN A 49 12.97 -12.35 11.86
C ASN A 49 12.56 -11.13 11.04
N VAL A 50 11.27 -10.80 11.13
CA VAL A 50 10.63 -9.70 10.38
C VAL A 50 11.22 -8.34 10.77
N VAL A 51 11.57 -8.15 12.05
CA VAL A 51 12.15 -6.91 12.56
C VAL A 51 13.55 -6.67 12.01
N GLU A 52 14.39 -7.70 11.99
CA GLU A 52 15.74 -7.61 11.40
C GLU A 52 15.68 -7.38 9.89
N LEU A 53 14.81 -8.10 9.18
CA LEU A 53 14.61 -7.88 7.74
C LEU A 53 14.21 -6.43 7.45
N LYS A 54 13.27 -5.89 8.22
CA LYS A 54 12.87 -4.49 8.13
C LYS A 54 14.05 -3.55 8.34
N SER A 55 14.82 -3.75 9.42
CA SER A 55 15.98 -2.91 9.73
C SER A 55 17.00 -2.90 8.60
N GLN A 56 17.30 -4.07 8.02
CA GLN A 56 18.26 -4.18 6.91
C GLN A 56 17.74 -3.53 5.63
N LEU A 57 16.43 -3.58 5.38
CA LEU A 57 15.80 -2.90 4.25
C LEU A 57 15.82 -1.39 4.43
N GLU A 58 15.46 -0.88 5.61
CA GLU A 58 15.41 0.56 5.90
C GLU A 58 16.81 1.19 5.95
N GLU A 59 17.85 0.43 6.29
CA GLU A 59 19.24 0.86 6.15
C GLU A 59 19.64 1.07 4.67
N LYS A 60 19.17 0.20 3.77
CA LYS A 60 19.49 0.26 2.34
C LYS A 60 18.57 1.20 1.55
N VAL A 61 17.32 1.29 1.99
CA VAL A 61 16.23 2.02 1.34
C VAL A 61 15.45 2.75 2.44
N PRO A 62 15.89 3.95 2.83
CA PRO A 62 15.20 4.74 3.86
C PRO A 62 13.72 4.97 3.51
N ARG A 63 12.85 5.01 4.54
CA ARG A 63 11.40 5.13 4.33
C ARG A 63 10.97 6.46 3.72
N GLU A 64 11.70 7.56 3.97
CA GLU A 64 11.39 8.89 3.43
C GLU A 64 9.91 9.31 3.58
N GLU A 65 9.33 9.06 4.76
CA GLU A 65 7.91 9.33 5.06
C GLU A 65 6.92 8.71 4.04
N ILE A 66 7.22 7.51 3.53
CA ILE A 66 6.47 6.85 2.45
C ILE A 66 4.95 6.80 2.68
N GLU A 67 4.49 6.62 3.91
CA GLU A 67 3.06 6.60 4.25
C GLU A 67 2.38 7.94 3.94
N LYS A 68 3.07 9.04 4.27
CA LYS A 68 2.59 10.38 3.96
C LYS A 68 2.65 10.63 2.45
N VAL A 69 3.78 10.37 1.82
CA VAL A 69 4.00 10.63 0.38
C VAL A 69 2.99 9.85 -0.47
N LEU A 70 2.80 8.56 -0.18
CA LEU A 70 1.86 7.71 -0.89
C LEU A 70 0.40 8.13 -0.63
N GLY A 71 0.05 8.39 0.64
CA GLY A 71 -1.28 8.86 1.02
C GLY A 71 -1.65 10.17 0.32
N ASP A 72 -0.73 11.12 0.27
CA ASP A 72 -0.91 12.42 -0.39
C ASP A 72 -1.08 12.24 -1.92
N ALA A 73 -0.25 11.42 -2.55
CA ALA A 73 -0.33 11.16 -3.99
C ALA A 73 -1.69 10.54 -4.39
N ILE A 74 -2.16 9.55 -3.64
CA ILE A 74 -3.47 8.91 -3.89
C ILE A 74 -4.61 9.90 -3.64
N THR A 75 -4.53 10.69 -2.57
CA THR A 75 -5.52 11.72 -2.24
C THR A 75 -5.62 12.75 -3.37
N GLN A 76 -4.49 13.27 -3.86
CA GLN A 76 -4.45 14.22 -4.96
C GLN A 76 -5.06 13.65 -6.25
N GLN A 77 -4.82 12.37 -6.55
CA GLN A 77 -5.47 11.70 -7.67
C GLN A 77 -6.99 11.58 -7.46
N ALA A 78 -7.42 11.21 -6.25
CA ALA A 78 -8.83 11.04 -5.91
C ALA A 78 -9.62 12.35 -5.93
N VAL A 79 -9.01 13.47 -5.52
CA VAL A 79 -9.60 14.82 -5.64
C VAL A 79 -9.84 15.17 -7.11
N LYS A 80 -8.88 14.87 -8.00
CA LYS A 80 -8.99 15.15 -9.44
C LYS A 80 -9.95 14.19 -10.16
N LYS A 81 -10.07 12.95 -9.67
CA LYS A 81 -10.84 11.86 -10.28
C LYS A 81 -11.57 11.05 -9.20
N PRO A 82 -12.67 11.59 -8.64
CA PRO A 82 -13.39 10.93 -7.55
C PRO A 82 -13.93 9.54 -7.92
N GLU A 83 -14.21 9.29 -9.20
CA GLU A 83 -14.63 7.99 -9.72
C GLU A 83 -13.58 6.88 -9.52
N LYS A 84 -12.31 7.25 -9.34
CA LYS A 84 -11.21 6.32 -9.02
C LYS A 84 -11.08 6.01 -7.53
N ALA A 85 -11.90 6.62 -6.67
CA ALA A 85 -11.90 6.41 -5.23
C ALA A 85 -13.29 6.02 -4.71
N PRO A 86 -13.85 4.85 -5.12
CA PRO A 86 -15.12 4.38 -4.58
C PRO A 86 -15.09 4.32 -3.05
N ARG A 87 -16.22 4.67 -2.41
CA ARG A 87 -16.30 4.88 -0.95
C ARG A 87 -15.81 3.72 -0.08
N ALA A 88 -15.97 2.47 -0.54
CA ALA A 88 -15.57 1.26 0.19
C ALA A 88 -14.14 0.78 -0.17
N THR A 89 -13.28 1.67 -0.66
CA THR A 89 -11.89 1.37 -1.02
C THR A 89 -10.94 2.22 -0.19
N TRP A 90 -9.67 1.81 -0.11
CA TRP A 90 -8.63 2.57 0.58
C TRP A 90 -8.46 4.00 0.02
N PRO A 91 -8.39 4.23 -1.31
CA PRO A 91 -8.44 5.60 -1.86
C PRO A 91 -9.69 6.39 -1.44
N GLY A 92 -10.84 5.74 -1.34
CA GLY A 92 -12.08 6.36 -0.85
C GLY A 92 -12.00 6.79 0.62
N ALA A 93 -11.34 6.00 1.46
CA ALA A 93 -11.07 6.36 2.86
C ALA A 93 -10.13 7.57 2.96
N LEU A 94 -9.05 7.59 2.18
CA LEU A 94 -8.10 8.71 2.12
C LEU A 94 -8.77 10.01 1.64
N LEU A 95 -9.60 9.92 0.60
CA LEU A 95 -10.35 11.08 0.08
C LEU A 95 -11.31 11.64 1.13
N ARG A 96 -12.08 10.78 1.79
CA ARG A 96 -13.01 11.21 2.85
C ARG A 96 -12.28 11.92 3.99
N ALA A 97 -11.19 11.33 4.49
CA ALA A 97 -10.40 11.92 5.57
C ALA A 97 -9.81 13.29 5.16
N HIS A 98 -9.40 13.45 3.89
CA HIS A 98 -8.94 14.73 3.38
C HIS A 98 -10.07 15.77 3.28
N LEU A 99 -11.28 15.38 2.88
CA LEU A 99 -12.43 16.29 2.81
C LEU A 99 -12.91 16.73 4.21
N GLU A 100 -12.76 15.88 5.22
CA GLU A 100 -13.09 16.18 6.61
C GLU A 100 -12.10 17.17 7.26
N ASP A 101 -10.82 17.11 6.90
CA ASP A 101 -9.77 17.99 7.42
C ASP A 101 -8.71 18.31 6.34
N PRO A 102 -9.00 19.23 5.40
CA PRO A 102 -8.10 19.53 4.27
C PRO A 102 -6.75 20.13 4.67
N ASN A 103 -6.66 20.66 5.89
CA ASN A 103 -5.47 21.34 6.40
C ASN A 103 -4.52 20.38 7.16
N TRP A 104 -4.93 19.14 7.41
CA TRP A 104 -4.10 18.12 8.04
C TRP A 104 -2.77 17.94 7.30
N LYS A 105 -1.65 17.92 8.04
CA LYS A 105 -0.29 17.82 7.48
C LYS A 105 0.41 16.50 7.77
N GLY A 106 -0.09 15.69 8.71
CA GLY A 106 0.49 14.37 9.02
C GLY A 106 0.17 13.31 7.95
N VAL A 107 0.42 12.04 8.28
CA VAL A 107 -0.07 10.90 7.50
C VAL A 107 -1.59 10.95 7.45
N ASN A 108 -2.19 10.81 6.26
CA ASN A 108 -3.64 10.90 6.07
C ASN A 108 -4.37 9.95 7.04
N LYS A 109 -5.42 10.44 7.73
CA LYS A 109 -6.16 9.66 8.76
C LYS A 109 -6.85 8.41 8.21
N GLY A 110 -7.08 8.33 6.90
CA GLY A 110 -7.58 7.15 6.20
C GLY A 110 -6.49 6.16 5.74
N PHE A 111 -5.22 6.43 6.06
CA PHE A 111 -4.10 5.53 5.81
C PHE A 111 -4.13 4.44 6.89
N SER A 112 -4.99 3.44 6.70
CA SER A 112 -5.21 2.32 7.62
C SER A 112 -5.44 1.00 6.92
#